data_AF-A0A0P6Y1L7-F1
#
_entry.id   AF-A0A0P6Y1L7-F1
#
_cell.length_a   1.000
_cell.length_b   1.000
_cell.length_c   1.000
_cell.angle_alpha   90.00
_cell.angle_beta   90.00
_cell.angle_gamma   90.00
#
_symmetry.space_group_name_H-M   'P 1'
#
loop_
_entity.id
_entity.type
_entity.pdbx_description
1 polymer ?
#
loop_
_entity_poly.entity_id
_entity_poly.type
_entity_poly.pdbx_seq_one_letter_code
_entity_poly.pdbx_strand_id
1 'polypeptide(L)'
;MNINIIKNQTNAVVTEIYGKLRQGSFTKDRIKELEETLSTKIYESEKMITQCKKNNHQAAQEEFYRRRTLLKRLADGLAWILLDYDFHKIFGCSIGHSAGFMYGKEGYLTERRFINDAFNNPNVVSAIQCDITNILHLADILVFTRDKGIQPIEIKGCTSKHDRRSIRQRNRHNEIVQLINMGKSEAVLVKNTPFRSVETNMVYTHYWDVLENLSIDALKCGFSWQLLDKCVYLAVCNSRSRISSEDFLSSISDADWENGSIIISSLSRHLNKNLNNIPPYCLPITVFPITPDIGIEFLLGNLDAVIAINLEKFAEQFNKNGSYVLLKPHNELEVRIDRDQFTILEGAWSRILNELVTIPSFINQIFTVYQKSKII
;
A
#
# COMPACT_ATOMS: atom_id res chain seq x y z
N MET A 1 1.83 31.20 -11.32
CA MET A 1 1.75 30.61 -9.95
C MET A 1 3.17 30.33 -9.48
N ASN A 2 3.52 30.70 -8.25
CA ASN A 2 4.84 30.42 -7.70
C ASN A 2 4.92 28.97 -7.19
N ILE A 3 5.71 28.13 -7.86
CA ILE A 3 5.82 26.69 -7.59
C ILE A 3 6.38 26.42 -6.19
N ASN A 4 7.31 27.26 -5.71
CA ASN A 4 7.91 27.08 -4.38
C ASN A 4 6.88 27.27 -3.27
N ILE A 5 5.93 28.19 -3.44
CA ILE A 5 4.82 28.37 -2.51
C ILE A 5 3.95 27.10 -2.47
N ILE A 6 3.62 26.52 -3.63
CA ILE A 6 2.81 25.31 -3.72
C ILE A 6 3.55 24.12 -3.07
N LYS A 7 4.85 23.95 -3.35
CA LYS A 7 5.68 22.90 -2.72
C LYS A 7 5.70 23.02 -1.20
N ASN A 8 5.92 24.22 -0.67
CA ASN A 8 5.92 24.46 0.78
C ASN A 8 4.55 24.15 1.40
N GLN A 9 3.46 24.54 0.75
CA GLN A 9 2.11 24.20 1.19
C GLN A 9 1.85 22.69 1.14
N THR A 10 2.29 21.99 0.08
CA THR A 10 2.21 20.53 -0.02
C THR A 10 2.93 19.87 1.14
N ASN A 11 4.19 20.25 1.40
CA ASN A 11 4.99 19.67 2.46
C ASN A 11 4.34 19.91 3.83
N ALA A 12 3.91 21.14 4.13
CA ALA A 12 3.25 21.46 5.39
C ALA A 12 1.98 20.63 5.63
N VAL A 13 1.10 20.51 4.63
CA VAL A 13 -0.15 19.74 4.75
C VAL A 13 0.13 18.25 4.90
N VAL A 14 1.09 17.70 4.15
CA VAL A 14 1.47 16.28 4.24
C VAL A 14 2.07 15.97 5.62
N THR A 15 2.99 16.81 6.10
CA THR A 15 3.59 16.69 7.44
C THR A 15 2.54 16.76 8.55
N GLU A 16 1.61 17.72 8.48
CA GLU A 16 0.54 17.85 9.48
C GLU A 16 -0.33 16.58 9.53
N ILE A 17 -0.86 16.15 8.38
CA ILE A 17 -1.77 15.00 8.33
C ILE A 17 -1.02 13.70 8.69
N TYR A 18 0.22 13.54 8.26
CA TYR A 18 1.02 12.37 8.64
C TYR A 18 1.30 12.35 10.14
N GLY A 19 1.66 13.49 10.75
CA GLY A 19 1.79 13.61 12.20
C GLY A 19 0.49 13.21 12.92
N LYS A 20 -0.65 13.72 12.45
CA LYS A 20 -1.98 13.32 12.95
C LYS A 20 -2.34 11.87 12.65
N LEU A 21 -1.76 11.21 11.66
CA LEU A 21 -1.95 9.78 11.42
C LEU A 21 -1.10 8.95 12.39
N ARG A 22 0.06 9.45 12.82
CA ARG A 22 1.06 8.71 13.60
C ARG A 22 0.95 8.86 15.12
N GLN A 23 0.19 9.82 15.63
CA GLN A 23 0.01 10.02 17.06
C GLN A 23 -0.89 8.92 17.70
N GLY A 24 -0.80 8.66 19.01
CA GLY A 24 -1.75 7.96 19.90
C GLY A 24 -2.78 6.92 19.38
N SER A 25 -3.89 6.77 20.12
CA SER A 25 -4.98 5.85 19.79
C SER A 25 -5.94 6.43 18.73
N PHE A 26 -6.47 5.59 17.85
CA PHE A 26 -7.47 5.96 16.85
C PHE A 26 -8.88 5.95 17.43
N THR A 27 -9.29 7.09 18.01
CA THR A 27 -10.68 7.30 18.43
C THR A 27 -11.57 7.59 17.21
N LYS A 28 -12.89 7.36 17.37
CA LYS A 28 -13.89 7.65 16.33
C LYS A 28 -13.82 9.09 15.83
N ASP A 29 -13.71 10.05 16.74
CA ASP A 29 -13.65 11.48 16.40
C ASP A 29 -12.38 11.83 15.61
N ARG A 30 -11.26 11.22 15.98
CA ARG A 30 -9.99 11.43 15.29
C ARG A 30 -9.98 10.81 13.89
N ILE A 31 -10.58 9.62 13.73
CA ILE A 31 -10.77 9.01 12.42
C ILE A 31 -11.63 9.92 11.55
N LYS A 32 -12.74 10.44 12.09
CA LYS A 32 -13.60 11.40 11.38
C LYS A 32 -12.82 12.64 10.94
N GLU A 33 -12.05 13.26 11.84
CA GLU A 33 -11.24 14.44 11.54
C GLU A 33 -10.21 14.17 10.42
N LEU A 34 -9.49 13.04 10.51
CA LEU A 34 -8.50 12.64 9.50
C LEU A 34 -9.15 12.41 8.14
N GLU A 35 -10.25 11.68 8.11
CA GLU A 35 -11.01 11.37 6.90
C GLU A 35 -11.53 12.65 6.24
N GLU A 36 -12.12 13.56 7.01
CA GLU A 36 -12.64 14.84 6.52
C GLU A 36 -11.51 15.74 5.99
N THR A 37 -10.40 15.80 6.71
CA THR A 37 -9.22 16.57 6.31
C THR A 37 -8.64 16.04 5.00
N LEU A 38 -8.47 14.72 4.88
CA LEU A 38 -7.98 14.07 3.68
C LEU A 38 -8.91 14.32 2.49
N SER A 39 -10.21 14.05 2.65
CA SER A 39 -11.21 14.24 1.60
C SER A 39 -11.20 15.68 1.08
N THR A 40 -11.24 16.65 1.99
CA THR A 40 -11.20 18.08 1.65
C THR A 40 -9.91 18.47 0.91
N LYS A 41 -8.74 18.06 1.42
CA LYS A 41 -7.44 18.43 0.83
C LYS A 41 -7.19 17.75 -0.52
N ILE A 42 -7.70 16.55 -0.73
CA ILE A 42 -7.66 15.86 -2.03
C ILE A 42 -8.58 16.59 -3.02
N TYR A 43 -9.82 16.89 -2.63
CA TYR A 43 -10.78 17.64 -3.47
C TYR A 43 -10.22 19.01 -3.88
N GLU A 44 -9.64 19.76 -2.95
CA GLU A 44 -8.95 21.04 -3.22
C GLU A 44 -7.82 20.86 -4.24
N SER A 45 -6.99 19.82 -4.08
CA SER A 45 -5.88 19.54 -4.99
C SER A 45 -6.38 19.23 -6.40
N GLU A 46 -7.44 18.42 -6.53
CA GLU A 46 -8.07 18.11 -7.82
C GLU A 46 -8.69 19.34 -8.49
N LYS A 47 -9.35 20.20 -7.73
CA LYS A 47 -9.84 21.51 -8.20
C LYS A 47 -8.71 22.35 -8.79
N MET A 48 -7.59 22.45 -8.07
CA MET A 48 -6.42 23.21 -8.53
C MET A 48 -5.79 22.58 -9.78
N ILE A 49 -5.72 21.25 -9.88
CA ILE A 49 -5.26 20.54 -11.09
C ILE A 49 -6.11 20.96 -12.30
N THR A 50 -7.44 20.94 -12.18
CA THR A 50 -8.34 21.33 -13.27
C THR A 50 -8.15 22.81 -13.65
N GLN A 51 -7.96 23.70 -12.68
CA GLN A 51 -7.72 25.12 -12.94
C GLN A 51 -6.36 25.38 -13.61
N CYS A 52 -5.29 24.75 -13.13
CA CYS A 52 -3.96 24.85 -13.75
C CYS A 52 -3.98 24.32 -15.19
N LYS A 53 -4.70 23.22 -15.45
CA LYS A 53 -4.89 22.68 -16.80
C LYS A 53 -5.58 23.70 -17.73
N LYS A 54 -6.67 24.33 -17.27
CA LYS A 54 -7.40 25.36 -18.05
C LYS A 54 -6.54 26.58 -18.36
N ASN A 55 -5.62 26.93 -17.46
CA ASN A 55 -4.76 28.11 -17.59
C ASN A 55 -3.38 27.78 -18.19
N ASN A 56 -3.11 26.54 -18.62
CA ASN A 56 -1.82 26.08 -19.14
C ASN A 56 -0.63 26.22 -18.15
N HIS A 57 -0.87 26.06 -16.84
CA HIS A 57 0.17 26.10 -15.80
C HIS A 57 0.70 24.69 -15.49
N GLN A 58 1.44 24.08 -16.43
CA GLN A 58 1.86 22.67 -16.33
C GLN A 58 2.65 22.34 -15.05
N ALA A 59 3.68 23.12 -14.72
CA ALA A 59 4.52 22.82 -13.55
C ALA A 59 3.76 22.93 -12.21
N ALA A 60 2.80 23.87 -12.11
CA ALA A 60 1.92 23.96 -10.95
C ALA A 60 0.94 22.77 -10.90
N GLN A 61 0.40 22.37 -12.06
CA GLN A 61 -0.46 21.20 -12.20
C GLN A 61 0.25 19.93 -11.70
N GLU A 62 1.50 19.72 -12.09
CA GLU A 62 2.31 18.57 -11.66
C GLU A 62 2.54 18.54 -10.14
N GLU A 63 2.73 19.70 -9.51
CA GLU A 63 2.88 19.78 -8.05
C GLU A 63 1.56 19.47 -7.32
N PHE A 64 0.41 19.94 -7.84
CA PHE A 64 -0.88 19.55 -7.26
C PHE A 64 -1.20 18.05 -7.46
N TYR A 65 -0.77 17.44 -8.58
CA TYR A 65 -0.81 15.99 -8.75
C TYR A 65 0.08 15.26 -7.72
N ARG A 66 1.26 15.81 -7.43
CA ARG A 66 2.13 15.27 -6.36
C ARG A 66 1.40 15.31 -5.02
N ARG A 67 0.86 16.48 -4.66
CA ARG A 67 0.10 16.66 -3.42
C ARG A 67 -1.07 15.67 -3.32
N ARG A 68 -1.89 15.57 -4.37
CA ARG A 68 -2.98 14.59 -4.44
C ARG A 68 -2.47 13.17 -4.18
N THR A 69 -1.41 12.75 -4.85
CA THR A 69 -0.83 11.40 -4.71
C THR A 69 -0.42 11.13 -3.27
N LEU A 70 0.33 12.05 -2.64
CA LEU A 70 0.77 11.92 -1.26
C LEU A 70 -0.41 11.85 -0.27
N LEU A 71 -1.42 12.70 -0.45
CA LEU A 71 -2.63 12.66 0.38
C LEU A 71 -3.38 11.34 0.23
N LYS A 72 -3.50 10.80 -0.99
CA LYS A 72 -4.11 9.48 -1.20
C LYS A 72 -3.30 8.35 -0.55
N ARG A 73 -1.96 8.46 -0.46
CA ARG A 73 -1.12 7.49 0.27
C ARG A 73 -1.31 7.57 1.79
N LEU A 74 -1.57 8.76 2.33
CA LEU A 74 -1.97 8.92 3.72
C LEU A 74 -3.35 8.29 3.98
N ALA A 75 -4.28 8.46 3.04
CA ALA A 75 -5.59 7.81 3.08
C ALA A 75 -5.50 6.29 2.94
N ASP A 76 -4.58 5.77 2.11
CA ASP A 76 -4.27 4.33 2.06
C ASP A 76 -3.82 3.84 3.44
N GLY A 77 -2.93 4.58 4.12
CA GLY A 77 -2.50 4.25 5.48
C GLY A 77 -3.66 4.22 6.48
N LEU A 78 -4.57 5.21 6.42
CA LEU A 78 -5.78 5.21 7.22
C LEU A 78 -6.65 3.97 6.92
N ALA A 79 -6.84 3.62 5.66
CA ALA A 79 -7.62 2.45 5.26
C ALA A 79 -7.02 1.14 5.81
N TRP A 80 -5.69 0.98 5.76
CA TRP A 80 -5.01 -0.18 6.36
C TRP A 80 -5.26 -0.27 7.87
N ILE A 81 -5.23 0.86 8.58
CA ILE A 81 -5.52 0.92 10.03
C ILE A 81 -6.98 0.54 10.31
N LEU A 82 -7.93 1.08 9.53
CA LEU A 82 -9.37 0.76 9.71
C LEU A 82 -9.71 -0.69 9.40
N LEU A 83 -8.94 -1.32 8.51
CA LEU A 83 -9.07 -2.73 8.15
C LEU A 83 -8.24 -3.65 9.04
N ASP A 84 -7.65 -3.12 10.12
CA ASP A 84 -6.83 -3.84 11.09
C ASP A 84 -5.68 -4.62 10.44
N TYR A 85 -5.08 -4.01 9.41
CA TYR A 85 -3.99 -4.60 8.62
C TYR A 85 -4.32 -5.97 8.00
N ASP A 86 -5.60 -6.31 7.91
CA ASP A 86 -6.07 -7.57 7.35
C ASP A 86 -5.99 -7.53 5.81
N PHE A 87 -4.91 -8.13 5.30
CA PHE A 87 -4.61 -8.24 3.88
C PHE A 87 -5.80 -8.74 3.06
N HIS A 88 -6.55 -9.71 3.58
CA HIS A 88 -7.66 -10.29 2.85
C HIS A 88 -8.80 -9.29 2.68
N LYS A 89 -9.11 -8.50 3.73
CA LYS A 89 -10.12 -7.44 3.65
C LYS A 89 -9.67 -6.34 2.69
N ILE A 90 -8.40 -5.94 2.75
CA ILE A 90 -7.83 -4.93 1.84
C ILE A 90 -7.89 -5.41 0.39
N PHE A 91 -7.47 -6.64 0.13
CA PHE A 91 -7.54 -7.24 -1.20
C PHE A 91 -8.98 -7.27 -1.72
N GLY A 92 -9.93 -7.74 -0.91
CA GLY A 92 -11.35 -7.73 -1.27
C GLY A 92 -11.87 -6.34 -1.60
N CYS A 93 -11.54 -5.34 -0.78
CA CYS A 93 -11.93 -3.94 -1.00
C CYS A 93 -11.26 -3.32 -2.24
N SER A 94 -10.13 -3.85 -2.70
CA SER A 94 -9.40 -3.36 -3.86
C SER A 94 -9.88 -3.89 -5.21
N ILE A 95 -10.79 -4.86 -5.20
CA ILE A 95 -11.37 -5.41 -6.43
C ILE A 95 -12.26 -4.33 -7.06
N GLY A 96 -11.85 -3.83 -8.23
CA GLY A 96 -12.62 -2.83 -8.96
C GLY A 96 -11.74 -1.98 -9.86
N HIS A 97 -12.25 -0.83 -10.26
CA HIS A 97 -11.49 0.18 -10.99
C HIS A 97 -11.14 1.33 -10.07
N SER A 98 -9.96 1.91 -10.27
CA SER A 98 -9.53 3.10 -9.53
C SER A 98 -10.52 4.25 -9.70
N ALA A 99 -10.85 4.90 -8.59
CA ALA A 99 -11.63 6.14 -8.59
C ALA A 99 -10.91 7.25 -9.37
N GLY A 100 -11.68 7.97 -10.20
CA GLY A 100 -11.23 9.18 -10.89
C GLY A 100 -11.09 10.39 -9.95
N PHE A 101 -11.33 11.59 -10.47
CA PHE A 101 -11.37 12.79 -9.64
C PHE A 101 -12.71 12.87 -8.91
N MET A 102 -12.68 13.24 -7.62
CA MET A 102 -13.85 13.65 -6.85
C MET A 102 -14.33 15.04 -7.27
N TYR A 103 -13.39 15.94 -7.60
CA TYR A 103 -13.75 17.28 -8.06
C TYR A 103 -14.57 17.22 -9.35
N GLY A 104 -15.73 17.90 -9.33
CA GLY A 104 -16.68 17.95 -10.44
C GLY A 104 -17.71 16.82 -10.45
N LYS A 105 -17.63 15.83 -9.54
CA LYS A 105 -18.70 14.86 -9.34
C LYS A 105 -19.85 15.49 -8.55
N GLU A 106 -21.08 15.37 -9.04
CA GLU A 106 -22.28 15.83 -8.33
C GLU A 106 -22.50 15.09 -7.00
N GLY A 107 -22.08 13.81 -6.92
CA GLY A 107 -22.25 12.95 -5.76
C GLY A 107 -21.41 13.32 -4.53
N TYR A 108 -20.31 14.05 -4.70
CA TYR A 108 -19.33 14.30 -3.63
C TYR A 108 -19.95 14.92 -2.37
N LEU A 109 -20.80 15.94 -2.51
CA LEU A 109 -21.42 16.58 -1.34
C LEU A 109 -22.41 15.64 -0.63
N THR A 110 -23.09 14.78 -1.37
CA THR A 110 -24.00 13.78 -0.82
C THR A 110 -23.21 12.70 -0.07
N GLU A 111 -22.09 12.23 -0.64
CA GLU A 111 -21.16 11.31 0.03
C GLU A 111 -20.62 11.89 1.32
N ARG A 112 -20.16 13.16 1.31
CA ARG A 112 -19.69 13.84 2.53
C ARG A 112 -20.75 13.93 3.63
N ARG A 113 -21.99 14.28 3.26
CA ARG A 113 -23.10 14.34 4.23
C ARG A 113 -23.37 12.97 4.82
N PHE A 114 -23.40 11.93 4.00
CA PHE A 114 -23.61 10.56 4.46
C PHE A 114 -22.53 10.12 5.45
N ILE A 115 -21.24 10.40 5.18
CA ILE A 115 -20.16 10.07 6.10
C ILE A 115 -20.36 10.76 7.45
N ASN A 116 -20.67 12.05 7.44
CA ASN A 116 -20.93 12.80 8.66
C ASN A 116 -22.11 12.22 9.47
N ASP A 117 -23.19 11.84 8.79
CA ASP A 117 -24.35 11.20 9.41
C ASP A 117 -24.01 9.80 9.96
N ALA A 118 -23.19 9.03 9.23
CA ALA A 118 -22.72 7.71 9.67
C ALA A 118 -21.91 7.82 10.98
N PHE A 119 -21.03 8.81 11.11
CA PHE A 119 -20.31 9.04 12.36
C PHE A 119 -21.22 9.44 13.53
N ASN A 120 -22.42 10.00 13.28
CA ASN A 120 -23.37 10.30 14.35
C ASN A 120 -24.10 9.04 14.86
N ASN A 121 -24.05 7.93 14.13
CA ASN A 121 -24.68 6.67 14.56
C ASN A 121 -23.80 5.95 15.62
N PRO A 122 -24.34 5.57 16.80
CA PRO A 122 -23.58 4.92 17.87
C PRO A 122 -23.06 3.51 17.50
N ASN A 123 -23.69 2.84 16.52
CA ASN A 123 -23.27 1.52 16.05
C ASN A 123 -22.09 1.58 15.07
N VAL A 124 -21.81 2.76 14.50
CA VAL A 124 -20.69 2.97 13.58
C VAL A 124 -19.42 3.24 14.38
N VAL A 125 -18.39 2.45 14.11
CA VAL A 125 -17.04 2.62 14.67
C VAL A 125 -16.27 3.64 13.84
N SER A 126 -16.35 3.52 12.51
CA SER A 126 -15.68 4.40 11.56
C SER A 126 -16.36 4.36 10.20
N ALA A 127 -16.03 5.31 9.34
CA ALA A 127 -16.40 5.32 7.92
C ALA A 127 -15.25 5.92 7.11
N ILE A 128 -15.13 5.53 5.84
CA ILE A 128 -14.14 6.08 4.91
C ILE A 128 -14.73 6.19 3.51
N GLN A 129 -14.49 7.32 2.84
CA GLN A 129 -14.78 7.48 1.42
C GLN A 129 -13.77 6.67 0.60
N CYS A 130 -14.20 5.82 -0.33
CA CYS A 130 -13.24 5.02 -1.09
C CYS A 130 -12.41 5.88 -2.06
N ASP A 131 -13.03 6.91 -2.63
CA ASP A 131 -12.42 7.82 -3.62
C ASP A 131 -11.16 8.54 -3.11
N ILE A 132 -11.04 8.73 -1.79
CA ILE A 132 -9.85 9.36 -1.19
C ILE A 132 -8.64 8.41 -1.15
N THR A 133 -8.82 7.11 -1.40
CA THR A 133 -7.77 6.09 -1.37
C THR A 133 -7.41 5.60 -2.78
N ASN A 134 -6.23 5.00 -2.93
CA ASN A 134 -5.83 4.28 -4.14
C ASN A 134 -6.16 2.78 -4.06
N ILE A 135 -6.55 2.26 -2.89
CA ILE A 135 -6.69 0.81 -2.67
C ILE A 135 -8.13 0.36 -2.41
N LEU A 136 -9.07 1.26 -2.12
CA LEU A 136 -10.47 0.91 -1.92
C LEU A 136 -11.28 1.25 -3.17
N HIS A 137 -11.89 0.25 -3.79
CA HIS A 137 -12.62 0.34 -5.06
C HIS A 137 -14.01 -0.33 -5.02
N LEU A 138 -14.41 -0.84 -3.85
CA LEU A 138 -15.60 -1.67 -3.70
C LEU A 138 -16.93 -0.88 -3.77
N ALA A 139 -16.94 0.36 -3.29
CA ALA A 139 -18.14 1.19 -3.10
C ALA A 139 -17.75 2.67 -3.06
N ASP A 140 -18.73 3.58 -2.96
CA ASP A 140 -18.45 4.99 -2.67
C ASP A 140 -17.94 5.18 -1.24
N ILE A 141 -18.52 4.46 -0.27
CA ILE A 141 -18.21 4.56 1.17
C ILE A 141 -18.13 3.16 1.79
N LEU A 142 -17.15 2.94 2.67
CA LEU A 142 -17.17 1.81 3.59
C LEU A 142 -17.54 2.29 5.01
N VAL A 143 -18.52 1.64 5.62
CA VAL A 143 -18.94 1.89 7.00
C VAL A 143 -18.55 0.67 7.85
N PHE A 144 -17.85 0.91 8.94
CA PHE A 144 -17.42 -0.11 9.87
C PHE A 144 -18.36 -0.10 11.08
N THR A 145 -19.05 -1.21 11.30
CA THR A 145 -20.07 -1.35 12.34
C THR A 145 -19.65 -2.37 13.38
N ARG A 146 -20.10 -2.21 14.62
CA ARG A 146 -19.76 -3.13 15.71
C ARG A 146 -20.36 -4.52 15.51
N ASP A 147 -21.53 -4.61 14.89
CA ASP A 147 -22.35 -5.81 14.77
C ASP A 147 -22.17 -6.57 13.45
N LYS A 148 -21.98 -5.86 12.34
CA LYS A 148 -22.03 -6.42 10.98
C LYS A 148 -20.71 -6.33 10.23
N GLY A 149 -19.64 -5.87 10.88
CA GLY A 149 -18.34 -5.67 10.26
C GLY A 149 -18.39 -4.55 9.21
N ILE A 150 -17.86 -4.83 8.01
CA ILE A 150 -17.71 -3.85 6.93
C ILE A 150 -18.97 -3.83 6.07
N GLN A 151 -19.60 -2.67 6.01
CA GLN A 151 -20.76 -2.37 5.17
C GLN A 151 -20.36 -1.41 4.06
N PRO A 152 -20.18 -1.90 2.85
CA PRO A 152 -20.04 -1.02 1.69
C PRO A 152 -21.37 -0.37 1.30
N ILE A 153 -21.32 0.92 0.99
CA ILE A 153 -22.48 1.77 0.66
C ILE A 153 -22.24 2.45 -0.68
N GLU A 154 -23.17 2.22 -1.61
CA GLU A 154 -23.24 2.93 -2.89
C GLU A 154 -24.27 4.06 -2.81
N ILE A 155 -23.86 5.28 -3.12
CA ILE A 155 -24.73 6.46 -3.10
C ILE A 155 -25.20 6.74 -4.51
N LYS A 156 -26.49 6.48 -4.76
CA LYS A 156 -27.13 6.82 -6.03
C LYS A 156 -27.79 8.18 -5.94
N GLY A 157 -27.49 9.05 -6.91
CA GLY A 157 -28.36 10.19 -7.22
C GLY A 157 -29.76 9.70 -7.59
N CYS A 158 -30.78 10.54 -7.34
CA CYS A 158 -32.18 10.24 -7.59
C CYS A 158 -32.51 10.06 -9.08
N THR A 159 -32.03 9.01 -9.76
CA THR A 159 -32.45 8.70 -11.13
C THR A 159 -32.54 7.19 -11.39
N SER A 160 -33.73 6.82 -11.87
CA SER A 160 -34.27 5.57 -12.43
C SER A 160 -34.14 4.23 -11.66
N LYS A 161 -35.33 3.71 -11.34
CA LYS A 161 -35.59 2.34 -10.90
C LYS A 161 -35.30 1.35 -12.04
N HIS A 162 -34.74 0.18 -11.69
CA HIS A 162 -34.59 -1.03 -12.51
C HIS A 162 -33.62 -1.00 -13.70
N ASP A 163 -32.34 -0.85 -13.42
CA ASP A 163 -31.30 -1.25 -14.39
C ASP A 163 -30.76 -2.66 -14.05
N ARG A 164 -30.75 -3.57 -15.03
CA ARG A 164 -30.10 -4.90 -14.92
C ARG A 164 -28.62 -4.78 -14.53
N ARG A 165 -27.96 -3.68 -14.93
CA ARG A 165 -26.59 -3.36 -14.51
C ARG A 165 -26.47 -3.22 -13.00
N SER A 166 -27.45 -2.59 -12.35
CA SER A 166 -27.46 -2.40 -10.90
C SER A 166 -27.59 -3.72 -10.13
N ILE A 167 -28.33 -4.69 -10.68
CA ILE A 167 -28.48 -6.03 -10.08
C ILE A 167 -27.15 -6.78 -10.17
N ARG A 168 -26.46 -6.75 -11.32
CA ARG A 168 -25.15 -7.40 -11.48
C ARG A 168 -24.09 -6.80 -10.55
N GLN A 169 -24.03 -5.48 -10.44
CA GLN A 169 -23.12 -4.81 -9.51
C GLN A 169 -23.42 -5.24 -8.07
N ARG A 170 -24.69 -5.25 -7.66
CA ARG A 170 -25.09 -5.69 -6.32
C ARG A 170 -24.72 -7.15 -6.03
N ASN A 171 -24.88 -8.06 -7.00
CA ASN A 171 -24.52 -9.46 -6.82
C ASN A 171 -23.01 -9.64 -6.65
N ARG A 172 -22.20 -9.05 -7.54
CA ARG A 172 -20.73 -9.07 -7.42
C ARG A 172 -20.27 -8.45 -6.10
N HIS A 173 -20.94 -7.41 -5.67
CA HIS A 173 -20.63 -6.73 -4.43
C HIS A 173 -20.95 -7.60 -3.20
N ASN A 174 -22.08 -8.30 -3.20
CA ASN A 174 -22.40 -9.29 -2.16
C ASN A 174 -21.36 -10.42 -2.11
N GLU A 175 -20.85 -10.88 -3.25
CA GLU A 175 -19.79 -11.90 -3.32
C GLU A 175 -18.47 -11.40 -2.73
N ILE A 176 -18.12 -10.12 -2.94
CA ILE A 176 -16.93 -9.51 -2.35
C ILE A 176 -17.13 -9.26 -0.84
N VAL A 177 -18.33 -8.88 -0.41
CA VAL A 177 -18.67 -8.75 1.02
C VAL A 177 -18.58 -10.11 1.73
N GLN A 178 -19.06 -11.17 1.08
CA GLN A 178 -18.89 -12.54 1.57
C GLN A 178 -17.41 -12.90 1.67
N LEU A 179 -16.60 -12.57 0.66
CA LEU A 179 -15.16 -12.72 0.75
C LEU A 179 -14.64 -11.99 1.99
N ILE A 180 -14.77 -10.66 2.06
CA ILE A 180 -14.26 -9.78 3.13
C ILE A 180 -14.64 -10.26 4.55
N ASN A 181 -15.85 -10.79 4.72
CA ASN A 181 -16.33 -11.22 6.04
C ASN A 181 -16.06 -12.71 6.35
N MET A 182 -15.88 -13.57 5.34
CA MET A 182 -15.74 -15.02 5.53
C MET A 182 -14.38 -15.59 5.16
N GLY A 183 -13.48 -14.81 4.57
CA GLY A 183 -12.16 -15.27 4.16
C GLY A 183 -12.13 -16.08 2.85
N LYS A 184 -13.29 -16.34 2.22
CA LYS A 184 -13.42 -17.22 1.04
C LYS A 184 -14.57 -16.81 0.13
N SER A 185 -14.38 -16.96 -1.18
CA SER A 185 -15.45 -16.83 -2.17
C SER A 185 -15.15 -17.65 -3.41
N GLU A 186 -16.10 -18.49 -3.84
CA GLU A 186 -15.98 -19.28 -5.07
C GLU A 186 -16.13 -18.41 -6.33
N ALA A 187 -16.82 -17.27 -6.21
CA ALA A 187 -17.09 -16.38 -7.33
C ALA A 187 -15.95 -15.40 -7.62
N VAL A 188 -15.11 -15.09 -6.63
CA VAL A 188 -13.96 -14.19 -6.81
C VAL A 188 -12.76 -14.98 -7.30
N LEU A 189 -12.47 -14.86 -8.60
CA LEU A 189 -11.35 -15.56 -9.26
C LEU A 189 -10.13 -14.64 -9.43
N VAL A 190 -8.95 -15.15 -9.09
CA VAL A 190 -7.64 -14.56 -9.40
C VAL A 190 -6.95 -15.47 -10.41
N LYS A 191 -6.69 -14.98 -11.63
CA LYS A 191 -6.17 -15.80 -12.75
C LYS A 191 -6.97 -17.11 -12.94
N ASN A 192 -8.30 -17.02 -12.93
CA ASN A 192 -9.24 -18.16 -13.03
C ASN A 192 -9.23 -19.15 -11.85
N THR A 193 -8.59 -18.82 -10.74
CA THR A 193 -8.57 -19.66 -9.52
C THR A 193 -9.37 -18.98 -8.41
N PRO A 194 -10.28 -19.69 -7.71
CA PRO A 194 -10.99 -19.13 -6.56
C PRO A 194 -10.02 -18.60 -5.51
N PHE A 195 -10.27 -17.37 -5.06
CA PHE A 195 -9.47 -16.77 -4.01
C PHE A 195 -9.89 -17.29 -2.64
N ARG A 196 -8.90 -17.78 -1.90
CA ARG A 196 -9.06 -18.25 -0.52
C ARG A 196 -7.99 -17.62 0.34
N SER A 197 -8.41 -16.92 1.38
CA SER A 197 -7.50 -16.52 2.44
C SER A 197 -7.12 -17.72 3.30
N VAL A 198 -5.87 -17.75 3.71
CA VAL A 198 -5.38 -18.69 4.71
C VAL A 198 -5.09 -17.87 5.95
N GLU A 199 -5.94 -18.02 6.97
CA GLU A 199 -5.68 -17.39 8.26
C GLU A 199 -4.35 -17.89 8.81
N THR A 200 -3.51 -16.96 9.24
CA THR A 200 -2.23 -17.26 9.86
C THR A 200 -2.09 -16.42 11.12
N ASN A 201 -1.71 -17.07 12.23
CA ASN A 201 -1.39 -16.38 13.48
C ASN A 201 0.09 -15.94 13.51
N MET A 202 0.78 -16.07 12.38
CA MET A 202 2.19 -15.74 12.30
C MET A 202 2.37 -14.22 12.35
N VAL A 203 3.20 -13.78 13.29
CA VAL A 203 3.64 -12.39 13.38
C VAL A 203 4.82 -12.21 12.42
N TYR A 204 4.71 -11.25 11.49
CA TYR A 204 5.81 -10.91 10.60
C TYR A 204 6.83 -10.05 11.34
N THR A 205 8.09 -10.48 11.30
CA THR A 205 9.23 -9.62 11.63
C THR A 205 9.68 -8.87 10.38
N HIS A 206 10.02 -7.60 10.56
CA HIS A 206 10.40 -6.67 9.50
C HIS A 206 11.74 -6.00 9.82
N TYR A 207 12.41 -5.45 8.81
CA TYR A 207 13.63 -4.65 8.96
C TYR A 207 13.34 -3.16 9.20
N TRP A 208 12.26 -2.81 9.89
CA TRP A 208 11.86 -1.42 10.08
C TRP A 208 12.87 -0.63 10.94
N ASP A 209 13.40 -1.25 12.00
CA ASP A 209 14.44 -0.63 12.85
C ASP A 209 15.73 -0.39 12.06
N VAL A 210 16.07 -1.32 11.16
CA VAL A 210 17.22 -1.18 10.27
C VAL A 210 16.97 -0.03 9.29
N LEU A 211 15.80 0.02 8.65
CA LEU A 211 15.42 1.11 7.75
C LEU A 211 15.55 2.47 8.46
N GLU A 212 15.06 2.59 9.69
CA GLU A 212 15.15 3.82 10.48
C GLU A 212 16.60 4.22 10.76
N ASN A 213 17.44 3.30 11.26
CA ASN A 213 18.85 3.58 11.52
C ASN A 213 19.60 4.02 10.26
N LEU A 214 19.43 3.28 9.16
CA LEU A 214 20.02 3.63 7.87
C LEU A 214 19.53 4.99 7.36
N SER A 215 18.26 5.34 7.61
CA SER A 215 17.70 6.65 7.23
C SER A 215 18.34 7.78 8.02
N ILE A 216 18.54 7.61 9.33
CA ILE A 216 19.22 8.60 10.18
C ILE A 216 20.65 8.84 9.69
N ASP A 217 21.37 7.77 9.34
CA ASP A 217 22.74 7.87 8.85
C ASP A 217 22.80 8.46 7.45
N ALA A 218 21.88 8.08 6.55
CA ALA A 218 21.78 8.64 5.21
C ALA A 218 21.45 10.15 5.22
N LEU A 219 20.67 10.64 6.19
CA LEU A 219 20.42 12.07 6.36
C LEU A 219 21.69 12.84 6.73
N LYS A 220 22.62 12.22 7.48
CA LYS A 220 23.89 12.83 7.89
C LYS A 220 24.97 12.71 6.83
N CYS A 221 25.13 11.52 6.26
CA CYS A 221 26.25 11.15 5.39
C CYS A 221 25.88 11.17 3.90
N GLY A 222 24.61 11.34 3.57
CA GLY A 222 24.07 11.28 2.21
C GLY A 222 23.66 9.87 1.77
N PHE A 223 24.18 8.83 2.43
CA PHE A 223 23.96 7.43 2.10
C PHE A 223 24.26 6.52 3.29
N SER A 224 23.53 5.41 3.42
CA SER A 224 23.82 4.34 4.38
C SER A 224 23.23 3.02 3.89
N TRP A 225 23.83 1.89 4.28
CA TRP A 225 23.37 0.58 3.85
C TRP A 225 23.72 -0.54 4.84
N GLN A 226 23.06 -1.69 4.68
CA GLN A 226 23.38 -2.90 5.41
C GLN A 226 23.05 -4.16 4.60
N LEU A 227 23.92 -5.17 4.72
CA LEU A 227 23.65 -6.53 4.30
C LEU A 227 22.86 -7.30 5.37
N LEU A 228 21.68 -7.81 5.01
CA LEU A 228 20.71 -8.50 5.84
C LEU A 228 20.54 -9.96 5.39
N ASP A 229 20.50 -10.88 6.35
CA ASP A 229 20.31 -12.33 6.14
C ASP A 229 21.20 -12.97 5.07
N LYS A 230 22.33 -12.32 4.75
CA LYS A 230 23.31 -12.71 3.71
C LYS A 230 22.74 -12.76 2.29
N CYS A 231 21.50 -12.31 2.06
CA CYS A 231 20.87 -12.34 0.74
C CYS A 231 19.96 -11.14 0.44
N VAL A 232 19.70 -10.27 1.42
CA VAL A 232 18.97 -9.01 1.23
C VAL A 232 19.90 -7.85 1.49
N TYR A 233 19.99 -6.95 0.53
CA TYR A 233 20.68 -5.69 0.69
C TYR A 233 19.64 -4.59 0.86
N LEU A 234 19.80 -3.75 1.88
CA LEU A 234 18.99 -2.55 2.10
C LEU A 234 19.89 -1.31 2.12
N ALA A 235 19.63 -0.36 1.23
CA ALA A 235 20.26 0.96 1.21
C ALA A 235 19.23 2.05 1.40
N VAL A 236 19.67 3.17 1.98
CA VAL A 236 18.94 4.42 2.02
C VAL A 236 19.82 5.53 1.47
N CYS A 237 19.27 6.27 0.50
CA CYS A 237 19.94 7.38 -0.17
C CYS A 237 19.20 8.68 0.15
N ASN A 238 19.95 9.73 0.47
CA ASN A 238 19.41 11.08 0.53
C ASN A 238 19.40 11.69 -0.88
N SER A 239 18.26 12.13 -1.39
CA SER A 239 18.16 12.68 -2.75
C SER A 239 19.01 13.95 -2.95
N ARG A 240 19.47 14.57 -1.86
CA ARG A 240 20.40 15.71 -1.89
C ARG A 240 21.85 15.31 -2.18
N SER A 241 22.24 14.06 -1.95
CA SER A 241 23.64 13.59 -2.09
C SER A 241 24.03 13.19 -3.53
N ARG A 242 23.06 13.18 -4.47
CA ARG A 242 23.24 12.85 -5.91
C ARG A 242 23.74 11.44 -6.24
N ILE A 243 23.82 10.52 -5.27
CA ILE A 243 24.23 9.14 -5.53
C ILE A 243 23.12 8.43 -6.32
N SER A 244 23.43 7.98 -7.54
CA SER A 244 22.46 7.24 -8.37
C SER A 244 22.33 5.78 -7.88
N SER A 245 21.24 5.12 -8.28
CA SER A 245 21.05 3.68 -8.04
C SER A 245 22.12 2.81 -8.73
N GLU A 246 22.76 3.33 -9.78
CA GLU A 246 23.83 2.65 -10.51
C GLU A 246 25.17 2.80 -9.77
N ASP A 247 25.48 4.00 -9.30
CA ASP A 247 26.63 4.25 -8.40
C ASP A 247 26.51 3.37 -7.15
N PHE A 248 25.29 3.24 -6.64
CA PHE A 248 24.94 2.35 -5.56
C PHE A 248 25.32 0.89 -5.86
N LEU A 249 24.81 0.28 -6.95
CA LEU A 249 25.15 -1.11 -7.29
C LEU A 249 26.66 -1.33 -7.46
N SER A 250 27.37 -0.34 -8.02
CA SER A 250 28.82 -0.41 -8.19
C SER A 250 29.60 -0.39 -6.86
N SER A 251 29.03 0.22 -5.82
CA SER A 251 29.62 0.30 -4.47
C SER A 251 29.44 -0.98 -3.64
N ILE A 252 28.60 -1.91 -4.10
CA ILE A 252 28.29 -3.20 -3.44
C ILE A 252 29.20 -4.32 -3.97
N SER A 253 30.25 -3.97 -4.72
CA SER A 253 31.21 -4.88 -5.38
C SER A 253 32.11 -5.68 -4.43
N ASP A 254 31.62 -6.00 -3.22
CA ASP A 254 32.09 -7.17 -2.49
C ASP A 254 31.83 -8.40 -3.37
N ALA A 255 32.91 -8.93 -3.94
CA ALA A 255 33.00 -9.84 -5.09
C ALA A 255 32.19 -11.16 -5.01
N ASP A 256 31.52 -11.45 -3.89
CA ASP A 256 30.69 -12.63 -3.70
C ASP A 256 29.19 -12.39 -3.94
N TRP A 257 28.74 -11.13 -4.08
CA TRP A 257 27.33 -10.80 -4.35
C TRP A 257 26.99 -10.76 -5.85
N GLU A 258 27.98 -10.44 -6.69
CA GLU A 258 27.77 -10.09 -8.11
C GLU A 258 27.41 -11.27 -9.02
N ASN A 259 27.75 -12.50 -8.63
CA ASN A 259 27.60 -13.68 -9.48
C ASN A 259 26.18 -14.29 -9.49
N GLY A 260 25.15 -13.52 -9.14
CA GLY A 260 23.79 -14.01 -8.98
C GLY A 260 22.72 -13.16 -9.66
N SER A 261 21.55 -13.75 -9.84
CA SER A 261 20.34 -13.10 -10.31
C SER A 261 19.79 -12.19 -9.20
N ILE A 262 19.68 -10.89 -9.47
CA ILE A 262 19.26 -9.89 -8.48
C ILE A 262 17.87 -9.37 -8.81
N ILE A 263 16.98 -9.31 -7.81
CA ILE A 263 15.73 -8.55 -7.87
C ILE A 263 15.90 -7.25 -7.11
N ILE A 264 15.56 -6.12 -7.75
CA ILE A 264 15.67 -4.78 -7.16
C ILE A 264 14.30 -4.11 -7.10
N SER A 265 14.00 -3.50 -5.95
CA SER A 265 12.88 -2.57 -5.78
C SER A 265 13.33 -1.31 -5.05
N SER A 266 12.47 -0.30 -5.06
CA SER A 266 12.68 0.95 -4.34
C SER A 266 11.38 1.38 -3.67
N LEU A 267 11.48 1.94 -2.47
CA LEU A 267 10.33 2.46 -1.74
C LEU A 267 9.75 3.72 -2.40
N SER A 268 10.49 4.44 -3.25
CA SER A 268 9.95 5.52 -4.08
C SER A 268 8.83 5.06 -5.01
N ARG A 269 8.73 3.76 -5.31
CA ARG A 269 7.56 3.18 -6.00
C ARG A 269 6.26 3.48 -5.26
N HIS A 270 6.32 3.67 -3.94
CA HIS A 270 5.17 4.11 -3.16
C HIS A 270 4.64 5.49 -3.54
N LEU A 271 5.48 6.31 -4.17
CA LEU A 271 5.25 7.74 -4.40
C LEU A 271 5.16 8.10 -5.88
N ASN A 272 5.42 7.15 -6.78
CA ASN A 272 5.46 7.39 -8.21
C ASN A 272 4.06 7.75 -8.75
N LYS A 273 3.96 8.94 -9.38
CA LYS A 273 2.72 9.50 -9.94
C LYS A 273 2.10 8.66 -11.06
N ASN A 274 2.92 7.89 -11.78
CA ASN A 274 2.50 7.12 -12.95
C ASN A 274 2.02 5.70 -12.61
N LEU A 275 2.11 5.30 -11.34
CA LEU A 275 1.84 3.94 -10.92
C LEU A 275 0.58 3.88 -10.04
N ASN A 276 -0.55 3.62 -10.71
CA ASN A 276 -1.64 2.81 -10.15
C ASN A 276 -1.19 1.35 -9.85
N ASN A 277 0.12 1.07 -9.79
CA ASN A 277 0.73 -0.26 -9.80
C ASN A 277 1.38 -0.64 -8.48
N ILE A 278 1.26 0.13 -7.39
CA ILE A 278 1.49 -0.53 -6.10
C ILE A 278 0.35 -1.52 -5.98
N PRO A 279 0.64 -2.81 -5.88
CA PRO A 279 -0.42 -3.74 -5.64
C PRO A 279 -1.17 -3.31 -4.38
N PRO A 280 -2.52 -3.28 -4.41
CA PRO A 280 -3.31 -2.73 -3.30
C PRO A 280 -3.08 -3.46 -1.98
N TYR A 281 -2.44 -4.63 -2.07
CA TYR A 281 -2.11 -5.53 -1.01
C TYR A 281 -0.71 -5.35 -0.42
N CYS A 282 0.06 -4.34 -0.86
CA CYS A 282 1.31 -3.95 -0.21
C CYS A 282 1.06 -2.90 0.86
N LEU A 283 1.65 -3.10 2.04
CA LEU A 283 1.61 -2.15 3.14
C LEU A 283 2.18 -0.78 2.69
N PRO A 284 1.46 0.34 2.86
CA PRO A 284 1.99 1.65 2.50
C PRO A 284 3.02 2.11 3.53
N ILE A 285 4.06 2.81 3.08
CA ILE A 285 5.09 3.39 3.98
C ILE A 285 4.50 4.28 5.08
N THR A 286 3.30 4.81 4.87
CA THR A 286 2.57 5.64 5.83
C THR A 286 2.19 4.92 7.13
N VAL A 287 2.26 3.58 7.16
CA VAL A 287 1.98 2.80 8.38
C VAL A 287 3.19 2.09 8.96
N PHE A 288 4.37 2.18 8.34
CA PHE A 288 5.58 1.56 8.89
C PHE A 288 5.89 2.15 10.27
N PRO A 289 6.29 1.36 11.28
CA PRO A 289 6.60 1.83 12.63
C PRO A 289 7.95 2.56 12.73
N ILE A 290 8.24 3.44 11.78
CA ILE A 290 9.34 4.40 11.85
C ILE A 290 8.86 5.71 12.48
N THR A 291 9.79 6.54 12.96
CA THR A 291 9.46 7.87 13.48
C THR A 291 8.78 8.75 12.42
N PRO A 292 7.86 9.65 12.83
CA PRO A 292 7.17 10.53 11.90
C PRO A 292 8.13 11.36 11.03
N ASP A 293 9.25 11.82 11.59
CA ASP A 293 10.22 12.65 10.88
C ASP A 293 10.85 11.88 9.71
N ILE A 294 11.30 10.64 9.93
CA ILE A 294 11.85 9.79 8.87
C ILE A 294 10.77 9.45 7.83
N GLY A 295 9.54 9.14 8.26
CA GLY A 295 8.44 8.87 7.35
C GLY A 295 8.12 10.06 6.43
N ILE A 296 8.21 11.29 6.94
CA ILE A 296 8.05 12.53 6.14
C ILE A 296 9.15 12.62 5.09
N GLU A 297 10.41 12.38 5.47
CA GLU A 297 11.53 12.45 4.53
C GLU A 297 11.34 11.48 3.35
N PHE A 298 10.85 10.26 3.58
CA PHE A 298 10.44 9.37 2.50
C PHE A 298 9.28 9.93 1.69
N LEU A 299 8.16 10.30 2.33
CA LEU A 299 6.97 10.81 1.63
C LEU A 299 7.26 12.02 0.73
N LEU A 300 8.18 12.89 1.15
CA LEU A 300 8.57 14.07 0.38
C LEU A 300 9.58 13.77 -0.73
N GLY A 301 10.14 12.55 -0.77
CA GLY A 301 11.17 12.14 -1.73
C GLY A 301 12.57 12.66 -1.38
N ASN A 302 12.80 13.00 -0.12
CA ASN A 302 14.13 13.38 0.37
C ASN A 302 14.97 12.16 0.70
N LEU A 303 14.33 11.06 1.11
CA LEU A 303 14.93 9.74 1.22
C LEU A 303 14.32 8.80 0.20
N ASP A 304 15.14 7.90 -0.32
CA ASP A 304 14.69 6.69 -1.01
C ASP A 304 15.42 5.47 -0.45
N ALA A 305 14.72 4.34 -0.36
CA ALA A 305 15.31 3.09 0.05
C ALA A 305 15.30 2.11 -1.11
N VAL A 306 16.45 1.51 -1.38
CA VAL A 306 16.65 0.50 -2.42
C VAL A 306 16.84 -0.85 -1.74
N ILE A 307 16.09 -1.83 -2.19
CA ILE A 307 16.15 -3.20 -1.69
C ILE A 307 16.58 -4.09 -2.86
N ALA A 308 17.64 -4.86 -2.65
CA ALA A 308 18.10 -5.86 -3.61
C ALA A 308 18.15 -7.24 -2.95
N ILE A 309 17.68 -8.26 -3.65
CA ILE A 309 17.72 -9.66 -3.19
C ILE A 309 18.58 -10.45 -4.17
N ASN A 310 19.62 -11.13 -3.67
CA ASN A 310 20.36 -12.13 -4.43
C ASN A 310 19.61 -13.46 -4.35
N LEU A 311 19.10 -13.95 -5.50
CA LEU A 311 18.20 -15.10 -5.55
C LEU A 311 18.89 -16.42 -5.24
N GLU A 312 20.16 -16.58 -5.61
CA GLU A 312 20.96 -17.77 -5.33
C GLU A 312 21.21 -17.87 -3.82
N LYS A 313 21.62 -16.77 -3.18
CA LYS A 313 21.81 -16.71 -1.73
C LYS A 313 20.49 -16.88 -0.99
N PHE A 314 19.40 -16.32 -1.50
CA PHE A 314 18.06 -16.53 -0.96
C PHE A 314 17.64 -18.01 -1.05
N ALA A 315 17.90 -18.67 -2.18
CA ALA A 315 17.65 -20.10 -2.35
C ALA A 315 18.50 -20.94 -1.40
N GLU A 316 19.78 -20.60 -1.17
CA GLU A 316 20.61 -21.24 -0.14
C GLU A 316 19.99 -21.14 1.26
N GLN A 317 19.42 -19.98 1.63
CA GLN A 317 18.74 -19.79 2.91
C GLN A 317 17.45 -20.61 3.01
N PHE A 318 16.67 -20.67 1.93
CA PHE A 318 15.49 -21.53 1.86
C PHE A 318 15.84 -23.02 2.01
N ASN A 319 16.91 -23.46 1.33
CA ASN A 319 17.32 -24.87 1.32
C ASN A 319 17.80 -25.33 2.70
N LYS A 320 18.45 -24.46 3.47
CA LYS A 320 18.83 -24.73 4.87
C LYS A 320 17.62 -25.01 5.78
N ASN A 321 16.43 -24.57 5.39
CA ASN A 321 15.18 -24.80 6.12
C ASN A 321 14.41 -26.05 5.62
N GLY A 322 15.05 -26.95 4.86
CA GLY A 322 14.46 -28.22 4.44
C GLY A 322 13.54 -28.16 3.21
N SER A 323 13.49 -27.02 2.52
CA SER A 323 12.86 -26.90 1.20
C SER A 323 13.86 -27.09 0.07
N TYR A 324 13.37 -27.28 -1.15
CA TYR A 324 14.19 -27.17 -2.35
C TYR A 324 13.68 -26.03 -3.23
N VAL A 325 14.49 -25.00 -3.42
CA VAL A 325 14.16 -23.88 -4.30
C VAL A 325 14.94 -24.01 -5.60
N LEU A 326 14.20 -24.02 -6.71
CA LEU A 326 14.75 -23.97 -8.06
C LEU A 326 14.54 -22.56 -8.63
N LEU A 327 15.65 -21.91 -8.98
CA LEU A 327 15.62 -20.68 -9.75
C LEU A 327 15.36 -21.01 -11.23
N LYS A 328 14.26 -20.49 -11.76
CA LYS A 328 13.89 -20.58 -13.17
C LYS A 328 14.38 -19.35 -13.95
N PRO A 329 14.40 -19.43 -15.29
CA PRO A 329 14.58 -18.25 -16.13
C PRO A 329 13.59 -17.13 -15.74
N HIS A 330 13.98 -15.87 -15.97
CA HIS A 330 13.18 -14.69 -15.66
C HIS A 330 12.90 -14.43 -14.17
N ASN A 331 13.80 -14.83 -13.28
CA ASN A 331 13.71 -14.56 -11.84
C ASN A 331 12.47 -15.18 -11.17
N GLU A 332 11.93 -16.25 -11.74
CA GLU A 332 10.88 -17.03 -11.10
C GLU A 332 11.49 -18.02 -10.11
N LEU A 333 10.99 -18.05 -8.87
CA LEU A 333 11.35 -19.08 -7.91
C LEU A 333 10.25 -20.13 -7.81
N GLU A 334 10.64 -21.36 -8.13
CA GLU A 334 9.85 -22.54 -7.83
C GLU A 334 10.30 -23.10 -6.49
N VAL A 335 9.38 -23.16 -5.53
CA VAL A 335 9.61 -23.76 -4.23
C VAL A 335 8.98 -25.15 -4.23
N ARG A 336 9.78 -26.15 -3.88
CA ARG A 336 9.34 -27.52 -3.61
C ARG A 336 9.41 -27.78 -2.12
N ILE A 337 8.27 -28.20 -1.59
CA ILE A 337 8.12 -28.63 -0.20
C ILE A 337 7.51 -30.03 -0.28
N ASP A 338 8.18 -31.03 0.30
CA ASP A 338 7.86 -32.45 0.15
C ASP A 338 7.73 -32.89 -1.33
N ARG A 339 6.51 -33.29 -1.75
CA ARG A 339 6.19 -33.72 -3.12
C ARG A 339 5.48 -32.66 -3.95
N ASP A 340 5.16 -31.51 -3.34
CA ASP A 340 4.36 -30.48 -3.99
C ASP A 340 5.24 -29.32 -4.43
N GLN A 341 4.74 -28.64 -5.45
CA GLN A 341 5.47 -27.61 -6.16
C GLN A 341 4.60 -26.36 -6.23
N PHE A 342 5.17 -25.23 -5.81
CA PHE A 342 4.50 -23.94 -5.84
C PHE A 342 5.43 -22.90 -6.46
N THR A 343 4.85 -22.00 -7.25
CA THR A 343 5.56 -20.85 -7.79
C THR A 343 5.30 -19.65 -6.90
N ILE A 344 6.38 -19.01 -6.44
CA ILE A 344 6.27 -17.70 -5.79
C ILE A 344 5.91 -16.68 -6.88
N LEU A 345 4.71 -16.13 -6.81
CA LEU A 345 4.26 -15.09 -7.74
C LEU A 345 4.95 -13.75 -7.44
N GLU A 346 5.02 -12.89 -8.45
CA GLU A 346 5.59 -11.53 -8.36
C GLU A 346 5.06 -10.72 -7.17
N GLY A 347 3.78 -10.87 -6.84
CA GLY A 347 3.16 -10.19 -5.69
C GLY A 347 3.75 -10.56 -4.33
N ALA A 348 4.29 -11.78 -4.17
CA ALA A 348 4.91 -12.21 -2.93
C ALA A 348 6.27 -11.51 -2.71
N TRP A 349 7.02 -11.26 -3.77
CA TRP A 349 8.25 -10.47 -3.71
C TRP A 349 8.02 -9.07 -3.19
N SER A 350 6.86 -8.50 -3.50
CA SER A 350 6.51 -7.16 -3.04
C SER A 350 6.45 -7.07 -1.50
N ARG A 351 6.23 -8.18 -0.78
CA ARG A 351 6.26 -8.16 0.70
C ARG A 351 7.68 -8.07 1.25
N ILE A 352 8.61 -8.83 0.69
CA ILE A 352 10.03 -8.72 1.09
C ILE A 352 10.56 -7.34 0.67
N LEU A 353 10.31 -6.96 -0.57
CA LEU A 353 10.92 -5.79 -1.19
C LEU A 353 10.31 -4.47 -0.74
N ASN A 354 9.00 -4.42 -0.51
CA ASN A 354 8.32 -3.16 -0.20
C ASN A 354 7.84 -3.09 1.26
N GLU A 355 7.50 -4.22 1.90
CA GLU A 355 7.13 -4.22 3.34
C GLU A 355 8.34 -4.47 4.24
N LEU A 356 9.50 -4.84 3.68
CA LEU A 356 10.73 -5.17 4.39
C LEU A 356 10.58 -6.35 5.34
N VAL A 357 9.78 -7.34 4.96
CA VAL A 357 9.65 -8.61 5.71
C VAL A 357 10.99 -9.34 5.71
N THR A 358 11.41 -9.81 6.89
CA THR A 358 12.64 -10.60 7.05
C THR A 358 12.56 -11.94 6.32
N ILE A 359 13.70 -12.49 5.90
CA ILE A 359 13.75 -13.77 5.18
C ILE A 359 13.16 -14.93 6.01
N PRO A 360 13.49 -15.11 7.31
CA PRO A 360 12.86 -16.12 8.13
C PRO A 360 11.33 -16.01 8.21
N SER A 361 10.79 -14.80 8.39
CA SER A 361 9.34 -14.59 8.42
C SER A 361 8.67 -14.93 7.09
N PHE A 362 9.30 -14.54 5.98
CA PHE A 362 8.77 -14.86 4.65
C PHE A 362 8.76 -16.37 4.38
N ILE A 363 9.85 -17.08 4.71
CA ILE A 363 9.94 -18.55 4.63
C ILE A 363 8.83 -19.21 5.45
N ASN A 364 8.68 -18.81 6.71
CA ASN A 364 7.67 -19.36 7.61
C ASN A 364 6.24 -19.13 7.11
N GLN A 365 5.98 -18.00 6.44
CA GLN A 365 4.69 -17.74 5.81
C GLN A 365 4.37 -18.80 4.75
N ILE A 366 5.31 -19.04 3.84
CA ILE A 366 5.12 -19.98 2.73
C ILE A 366 4.83 -21.37 3.28
N PHE A 367 5.61 -21.82 4.28
CA PHE A 367 5.36 -23.10 4.93
C PHE A 367 3.99 -23.17 5.61
N THR A 368 3.58 -22.10 6.31
CA THR A 368 2.27 -22.07 6.97
C THR A 368 1.12 -22.15 5.97
N VAL A 369 1.22 -21.40 4.87
CA VAL A 369 0.23 -21.43 3.79
C VAL A 369 0.16 -22.82 3.16
N TYR A 370 1.32 -23.42 2.90
CA TYR A 370 1.44 -24.77 2.35
C TYR A 370 0.82 -25.84 3.26
N GLN A 371 1.16 -25.84 4.56
CA GLN A 371 0.62 -26.83 5.50
C GLN A 371 -0.91 -26.71 5.61
N LYS A 372 -1.44 -25.49 5.67
CA LYS A 372 -2.89 -25.27 5.79
C LYS A 372 -3.66 -25.53 4.50
N SER A 373 -3.05 -25.38 3.32
CA SER A 373 -3.71 -25.72 2.05
C SER A 373 -3.87 -27.22 1.84
N LYS A 374 -3.07 -28.04 2.53
CA LYS A 374 -3.20 -29.50 2.53
C LYS A 374 -4.21 -30.08 3.51
N ILE A 375 -4.56 -29.35 4.57
CA ILE A 375 -5.48 -29.80 5.64
C ILE A 375 -6.94 -29.57 5.23
N ILE A 376 -7.29 -29.73 3.95
CA ILE A 376 -8.66 -29.52 3.45
C ILE A 376 -9.37 -30.86 3.31
#